data_AF-A0A6A9T6S7-F1
#
_entry.id   AF-A0A6A9T6S7-F1
#
_cell.length_a   1.000
_cell.length_b   1.000
_cell.length_c   1.000
_cell.angle_alpha   90.00
_cell.angle_beta   90.00
_cell.angle_gamma   90.00
#
_symmetry.space_group_name_H-M   'P 1'
#
loop_
_entity.id
_entity.type
_entity.pdbx_description
1 polymer ?
#
loop_
_entity_poly.entity_id
_entity_poly.type
_entity_poly.pdbx_seq_one_letter_code
_entity_poly.pdbx_strand_id
1 'polypeptide(L)' 'MNRNSLEGEWDDQPDNPGGDDLGYELDEWERIRATAADSEKFLYLPGDEELLRQEAFVVASPADIEDLVDNR' A
#
# COMPACT_ATOMS: atom_id res chain seq x y z
N MET A 1 1.82 -31.42 7.39
CA MET A 1 1.89 -30.57 6.17
C MET A 1 3.22 -29.84 6.22
N ASN A 2 4.10 -30.08 5.24
CA ASN A 2 5.48 -29.58 5.23
C ASN A 2 5.51 -28.08 4.89
N ARG A 3 6.26 -27.31 5.69
CA ARG A 3 6.42 -25.84 5.59
C ARG A 3 7.44 -25.42 4.51
N ASN A 4 7.78 -26.34 3.59
CA ASN A 4 8.92 -26.26 2.66
C ASN A 4 8.47 -26.38 1.19
N SER A 5 7.39 -25.68 0.83
CA SER A 5 6.90 -25.64 -0.57
C SER A 5 6.61 -24.21 -1.04
N LEU A 6 7.06 -23.21 -0.27
CA LEU A 6 6.98 -21.78 -0.59
C LEU A 6 8.38 -21.13 -0.65
N GLU A 7 9.45 -21.93 -0.60
CA GLU A 7 10.83 -21.47 -0.79
C GLU A 7 11.10 -21.31 -2.30
N GLY A 8 10.39 -20.38 -2.94
CA GLY A 8 10.93 -19.76 -4.15
C GLY A 8 12.16 -18.95 -3.77
N GLU A 9 13.22 -18.99 -4.58
CA GLU A 9 14.38 -18.12 -4.42
C GLU A 9 13.92 -16.67 -4.55
N TRP A 10 13.70 -16.02 -3.41
CA TRP A 10 13.31 -14.60 -3.33
C TRP A 10 14.27 -13.68 -4.09
N ASP A 11 15.53 -14.08 -4.24
CA ASP A 11 16.57 -13.37 -4.99
C ASP A 11 16.31 -13.32 -6.50
N ASP A 12 15.59 -14.31 -7.04
CA ASP A 12 15.29 -14.43 -8.47
C ASP A 12 13.92 -13.80 -8.84
N GLN A 13 13.19 -13.31 -7.83
CA GLN A 13 11.92 -12.61 -8.07
C GLN A 13 12.18 -11.20 -8.60
N PRO A 14 11.42 -10.74 -9.60
CA PRO A 14 11.51 -9.36 -10.06
C PRO A 14 11.10 -8.41 -8.93
N ASP A 15 11.81 -7.27 -8.79
CA ASP A 15 11.48 -6.23 -7.80
C ASP A 15 10.02 -5.74 -7.92
N ASN A 16 9.47 -5.82 -9.13
CA ASN A 16 8.08 -5.55 -9.42
C ASN A 16 7.35 -6.87 -9.78
N PRO A 17 6.78 -7.58 -8.81
CA PRO A 17 5.93 -8.72 -9.09
C PRO A 17 4.70 -8.23 -9.86
N GLY A 18 4.42 -8.84 -11.02
CA GLY A 18 3.25 -8.49 -11.82
C GLY A 18 1.97 -8.59 -10.99
N GLY A 19 1.12 -7.56 -11.00
CA GLY A 19 -0.01 -7.42 -10.07
C GLY A 19 -1.06 -8.53 -10.11
N ASP A 20 -1.08 -9.37 -11.15
CA ASP A 20 -2.02 -10.49 -11.31
C ASP A 20 -1.67 -11.70 -10.43
N ASP A 21 -0.43 -11.80 -9.94
CA ASP A 21 0.08 -13.01 -9.26
C ASP A 21 -0.23 -13.06 -7.75
N LEU A 22 -0.70 -11.95 -7.16
CA LEU A 22 -0.87 -11.85 -5.71
C LEU A 22 -2.28 -12.20 -5.21
N GLY A 23 -3.23 -12.44 -6.13
CA GLY A 23 -4.62 -12.77 -5.77
C GLY A 23 -5.36 -11.66 -5.01
N TYR A 24 -4.81 -10.45 -4.98
CA TYR A 24 -5.46 -9.24 -4.48
C TYR A 24 -6.14 -8.50 -5.63
N GLU A 25 -7.33 -7.97 -5.37
CA GLU A 25 -7.97 -7.03 -6.27
C GLU A 25 -7.35 -5.65 -6.06
N LEU A 26 -6.85 -5.03 -7.14
CA LEU A 26 -6.38 -3.66 -7.09
C LEU A 26 -7.56 -2.73 -6.90
N ASP A 27 -7.46 -1.87 -5.90
CA ASP A 27 -8.45 -0.83 -5.60
C ASP A 27 -7.84 0.56 -5.81
N GLU A 28 -8.67 1.50 -6.26
CA GLU A 28 -8.25 2.88 -6.45
C GLU A 28 -8.41 3.66 -5.14
N TRP A 29 -7.29 4.19 -4.64
CA TRP A 29 -7.26 4.96 -3.39
C TRP A 29 -7.01 6.44 -3.67
N GLU A 30 -7.80 7.30 -3.04
CA GLU A 30 -7.59 8.74 -3.07
C GLU A 30 -6.58 9.16 -1.99
N ARG A 31 -5.56 9.93 -2.39
CA ARG A 31 -4.56 10.50 -1.48
C ARG A 31 -4.87 11.98 -1.20
N ILE A 32 -5.10 12.30 0.06
CA ILE A 32 -5.35 13.66 0.53
C ILE A 32 -4.21 14.11 1.45
N ARG A 33 -3.70 15.33 1.22
CA ARG A 33 -2.75 15.97 2.14
C ARG A 33 -3.53 16.77 3.18
N ALA A 34 -3.54 16.31 4.42
CA ALA A 34 -4.14 17.02 5.54
C ALA A 34 -3.10 17.99 6.12
N THR A 35 -3.43 19.28 6.07
CA THR A 35 -2.63 20.35 6.69
C THR A 35 -3.37 20.79 7.94
N ALA A 36 -3.09 20.14 9.07
CA ALA A 36 -3.49 20.64 10.38
C ALA A 36 -2.37 21.54 10.94
N ALA A 37 -2.72 22.49 11.82
CA ALA A 37 -1.84 23.55 12.29
C ALA A 37 -0.47 23.10 12.83
N ASP A 38 -0.33 21.83 13.24
CA ASP A 38 0.88 21.28 13.86
C ASP A 38 1.41 20.00 13.20
N SER A 39 0.80 19.51 12.12
CA SER A 39 1.25 18.28 11.46
C SER A 39 0.77 18.14 10.03
N GLU A 40 1.72 17.87 9.14
CA GLU A 40 1.45 17.34 7.80
C GLU A 40 1.18 15.84 7.91
N LYS A 41 0.04 15.39 7.37
CA LYS A 41 -0.32 13.97 7.30
C LYS A 41 -0.89 13.64 5.92
N PHE A 42 -0.73 12.39 5.50
CA PHE A 42 -1.39 11.84 4.33
C PHE A 42 -2.54 10.95 4.77
N LEU A 43 -3.71 11.16 4.18
CA LEU A 43 -4.89 10.33 4.34
C LEU A 43 -5.10 9.57 3.03
N TYR A 44 -5.25 8.26 3.12
CA TYR A 44 -5.58 7.39 2.01
C TYR A 44 -6.99 6.85 2.23
N LEU A 45 -7.87 7.13 1.27
CA LEU A 45 -9.27 6.73 1.31
C LEU A 45 -9.54 5.71 0.20
N PRO A 46 -10.14 4.54 0.50
CA PRO A 46 -10.59 3.63 -0.53
C PRO A 46 -11.71 4.28 -1.35
N GLY A 47 -11.79 3.92 -2.64
CA GLY A 47 -12.85 4.39 -3.53
C GLY A 47 -14.24 3.85 -3.14
N ASP A 48 -14.27 2.72 -2.44
CA ASP A 48 -15.50 2.09 -1.96
C ASP A 48 -16.02 2.74 -0.66
N GLU A 49 -17.22 3.32 -0.73
CA GLU A 49 -17.86 3.99 0.42
C GLU A 49 -18.24 3.01 1.56
N GLU A 50 -18.37 1.71 1.30
CA GLU A 50 -18.64 0.72 2.35
C GLU A 50 -17.37 0.44 3.16
N LEU A 51 -16.20 0.45 2.52
CA LEU A 51 -14.91 0.35 3.20
C LEU A 51 -14.63 1.58 4.07
N LEU A 52 -15.00 2.78 3.60
CA LEU A 52 -14.94 4.00 4.42
C LEU A 52 -15.80 3.89 5.68
N ARG A 53 -17.02 3.36 5.56
CA ARG A 53 -17.91 3.11 6.71
C ARG A 53 -17.35 2.07 7.69
N GLN A 54 -16.46 1.20 7.22
CA GLN A 54 -15.74 0.21 8.02
C GLN A 54 -14.40 0.72 8.55
N GLU A 55 -14.14 2.03 8.45
CA GLU A 55 -12.91 2.67 8.94
C GLU A 55 -11.64 2.14 8.24
N ALA A 56 -11.76 1.63 7.01
CA ALA A 56 -10.65 1.11 6.23
C ALA A 56 -9.86 2.23 5.53
N PHE A 57 -9.38 3.22 6.29
CA PHE A 57 -8.53 4.31 5.79
C PHE A 57 -7.16 4.28 6.47
N VAL A 58 -6.15 4.86 5.80
CA VAL A 58 -4.78 4.93 6.34
C VAL A 58 -4.37 6.37 6.58
N VAL A 59 -3.80 6.64 7.76
CA VAL A 59 -3.18 7.92 8.11
C VAL A 59 -1.69 7.70 8.28
N ALA A 60 -0.87 8.33 7.42
CA ALA A 60 0.57 8.20 7.45
C ALA A 60 1.25 9.56 7.68
N SER A 61 2.41 9.56 8.34
CA SER A 61 3.25 10.75 8.39
C SER A 61 4.02 10.89 7.08
N PRO A 62 4.40 12.10 6.67
CA PRO A 62 5.20 12.31 5.47
C PRO A 62 6.55 11.59 5.52
N ALA A 63 7.13 11.41 6.71
CA ALA A 63 8.38 10.68 6.89
C ALA A 63 8.24 9.15 6.71
N ASP A 64 7.02 8.61 6.73
CA ASP A 64 6.72 7.19 6.53
C ASP A 64 6.37 6.86 5.06
N ILE A 65 6.34 7.87 4.17
CA ILE A 65 6.02 7.71 2.75
C ILE A 65 7.30 7.86 1.93
N GLU A 66 7.64 6.81 1.18
CA GLU A 66 8.78 6.81 0.26
C GLU A 66 8.27 6.78 -1.20
N ASP A 67 8.86 7.62 -2.05
CA ASP A 67 8.58 7.59 -3.48
C ASP A 67 9.54 6.61 -4.17
N LEU A 68 8.98 5.51 -4.66
CA LEU A 68 9.76 4.44 -5.30
C LEU A 68 10.24 4.81 -6.72
N VAL A 69 9.79 5.93 -7.30
CA VAL A 69 10.27 6.40 -8.60
C VAL A 69 11.55 7.20 -8.44
N ASP A 70 11.71 7.94 -7.34
CA ASP A 70 12.92 8.71 -7.02
C ASP A 70 14.09 7.82 -6.56
N ASN A 71 13.81 6.64 -5.99
CA ASN A 71 14.80 5.71 -5.43
C ASN A 71 15.05 4.43 -6.28
N ARG A 72 14.88 4.50 -7.60
CA ARG A 72 15.11 3.34 -8.50
C ARG A 72 16.57 3.15 -8.89
#